data_AF-A0A1X6X2U4-F1
#
_entry.id   AF-A0A1X6X2U4-F1
#
_cell.length_a   1.000
_cell.length_b   1.000
_cell.length_c   1.000
_cell.angle_alpha   90.00
_cell.angle_beta   90.00
_cell.angle_gamma   90.00
#
_symmetry.space_group_name_H-M   'P 1'
#
loop_
_entity.id
_entity.type
_entity.pdbx_description
1 polymer ?
#
loop_
_entity_poly.entity_id
_entity_poly.type
_entity_poly.pdbx_seq_one_letter_code
_entity_poly.pdbx_strand_id
1 'polypeptide(L)'
;MTDLAGLELAEAIIEVEVAWPCANQLRDAYRVKDLTEGSKFAERMLESFATCPISEFRRLGNTLTQWKAAFMSYLSTVQSNSGGTNAVNRPIVLHRRVARGFRNCDNYRLHILLIAGGLNPPQIG
;
A
#
# COMPACT_ATOMS: atom_id res chain seq x y z
N MET A 1 -13.11 40.65 0.16
CA MET A 1 -14.01 39.74 0.89
C MET A 1 -13.82 38.37 0.27
N THR A 2 -12.93 37.56 0.84
CA THR A 2 -12.80 36.13 0.48
C THR A 2 -14.04 35.42 1.01
N ASP A 3 -14.76 34.70 0.14
CA ASP A 3 -15.92 33.91 0.54
C ASP A 3 -15.47 32.60 1.22
N LEU A 4 -16.42 31.88 1.83
CA LEU A 4 -16.15 30.61 2.52
C LEU A 4 -15.49 29.59 1.59
N ALA A 5 -15.87 29.56 0.31
CA ALA A 5 -15.27 28.67 -0.68
C ALA A 5 -13.79 28.98 -0.94
N GLY A 6 -13.40 30.25 -0.96
CA GLY A 6 -12.00 30.66 -1.07
C GLY A 6 -11.15 30.31 0.15
N LEU A 7 -11.73 30.29 1.35
CA LEU A 7 -11.05 29.85 2.58
C LEU A 7 -10.85 28.33 2.61
N GLU A 8 -11.88 27.56 2.28
CA GLU A 8 -11.82 26.09 2.17
C GLU A 8 -10.78 25.65 1.13
N LEU A 9 -10.71 26.32 -0.02
CA LEU A 9 -9.71 26.02 -1.04
C LEU A 9 -8.28 26.33 -0.55
N ALA A 10 -8.09 27.43 0.18
CA ALA A 10 -6.79 27.78 0.73
C ALA A 10 -6.34 26.77 1.80
N GLU A 11 -7.26 26.33 2.67
CA GLU A 11 -7.01 25.28 3.66
C GLU A 11 -6.63 23.95 2.99
N ALA A 12 -7.37 23.52 1.97
CA ALA A 12 -7.06 22.32 1.21
C ALA A 12 -5.68 22.39 0.50
N ILE A 13 -5.30 23.56 -0.03
CA ILE A 13 -3.96 23.75 -0.62
C ILE A 13 -2.88 23.59 0.44
N ILE A 14 -3.06 24.20 1.61
CA ILE A 14 -2.10 24.10 2.74
C ILE A 14 -1.97 22.65 3.21
N GLU A 15 -3.08 21.92 3.31
CA GLU A 15 -3.04 20.49 3.67
C GLU A 15 -2.24 19.68 2.65
N VAL A 16 -2.45 19.91 1.36
CA VAL A 16 -1.70 19.20 0.30
C VAL A 16 -0.21 19.55 0.34
N GLU A 17 0.14 20.81 0.58
CA GLU A 17 1.53 21.27 0.72
C GLU A 17 2.24 20.60 1.91
N VAL A 18 1.56 20.37 3.02
CA VAL A 18 2.10 19.67 4.19
C VAL A 18 2.11 18.14 3.97
N ALA A 19 1.10 17.59 3.30
CA ALA A 19 0.97 16.16 3.02
C ALA A 19 2.03 15.63 2.07
N TRP A 20 2.38 16.42 1.05
CA TRP A 20 3.27 15.99 -0.03
C TRP A 20 4.68 15.60 0.45
N PRO A 21 5.36 16.39 1.30
CA PRO A 21 6.63 15.99 1.92
C PRO A 21 6.51 14.70 2.73
N CYS A 22 5.46 14.53 3.54
CA CYS A 22 5.25 13.33 4.34
C CYS A 22 5.13 12.07 3.46
N ALA A 23 4.35 12.14 2.39
CA ALA A 23 4.22 11.02 1.44
C ALA A 23 5.54 10.67 0.74
N ASN A 24 6.35 11.68 0.40
CA ASN A 24 7.67 11.46 -0.20
C ASN A 24 8.67 10.88 0.80
N GLN A 25 8.68 11.34 2.06
CA GLN A 25 9.51 10.75 3.11
C GLN A 25 9.22 9.25 3.26
N LEU A 26 7.95 8.86 3.33
CA LEU A 26 7.58 7.45 3.37
C LEU A 26 8.10 6.69 2.15
N ARG A 27 7.96 7.25 0.95
CA ARG A 27 8.46 6.64 -0.29
C ARG A 27 9.98 6.47 -0.28
N ASP A 28 10.71 7.44 0.25
CA ASP A 28 12.16 7.42 0.30
C ASP A 28 12.68 6.42 1.32
N ALA A 29 11.96 6.17 2.42
CA ALA A 29 12.28 5.09 3.37
C ALA A 29 12.40 3.74 2.67
N TYR A 30 11.50 3.46 1.70
CA TYR A 30 11.50 2.22 0.91
C TYR A 30 12.61 2.14 -0.14
N ARG A 31 13.33 3.23 -0.42
CA ARG A 31 14.38 3.34 -1.46
C ARG A 31 15.80 3.33 -0.91
N VAL A 32 15.99 3.40 0.41
CA VAL A 32 17.32 3.44 1.02
C VAL A 32 18.07 2.12 0.75
N LYS A 33 19.29 2.23 0.23
CA LYS A 33 20.15 1.07 -0.10
C LYS A 33 20.86 0.51 1.13
N ASP A 34 21.21 1.37 2.07
CA ASP A 34 21.78 1.00 3.35
C ASP A 34 20.66 0.76 4.38
N LEU A 35 20.57 -0.47 4.86
CA LEU A 35 19.53 -0.92 5.80
C LEU A 35 19.61 -0.22 7.17
N THR A 36 20.82 0.14 7.60
CA THR A 36 21.05 0.82 8.89
C THR A 36 20.57 2.27 8.81
N GLU A 37 20.93 2.97 7.72
CA GLU A 37 20.46 4.33 7.49
C GLU A 37 18.97 4.39 7.17
N GLY A 38 18.44 3.37 6.46
CA GLY A 38 17.00 3.23 6.21
C GLY A 38 16.21 3.08 7.50
N SER A 39 16.70 2.28 8.44
CA SER A 39 16.09 2.10 9.77
C SER A 39 16.06 3.41 10.57
N LYS A 40 17.19 4.12 10.67
CA LYS A 40 17.23 5.43 11.37
C LYS A 40 16.33 6.47 10.71
N PHE A 41 16.29 6.49 9.38
CA PHE A 41 15.42 7.40 8.63
C PHE A 41 13.94 7.11 8.91
N ALA A 42 13.55 5.84 8.92
CA ALA A 42 12.19 5.42 9.20
C ALA A 42 11.75 5.78 10.63
N GLU A 43 12.63 5.65 11.62
CA GLU A 43 12.33 6.08 12.99
C GLU A 43 12.05 7.59 13.09
N ARG A 44 12.91 8.42 12.49
CA ARG A 44 12.70 9.88 12.43
C ARG A 44 11.40 10.24 11.70
N MET A 45 11.07 9.52 10.64
CA MET A 45 9.81 9.72 9.91
C MET A 45 8.59 9.41 10.80
N LEU A 46 8.62 8.32 11.59
CA LEU A 46 7.52 7.97 12.49
C LEU A 46 7.30 9.04 13.57
N GLU A 47 8.38 9.57 14.13
CA GLU A 47 8.33 10.69 15.09
C GLU A 47 7.70 11.95 14.47
N SER A 48 8.08 12.27 13.23
CA SER A 48 7.51 13.39 12.48
C SER A 48 6.01 13.22 12.22
N PHE A 49 5.56 12.03 11.83
CA PHE A 49 4.14 11.80 11.53
C PHE A 49 3.25 11.93 12.76
N ALA A 50 3.74 11.55 13.94
CA ALA A 50 3.00 11.68 15.19
C ALA A 50 2.68 13.14 15.56
N THR A 51 3.51 14.09 15.10
CA THR A 51 3.35 15.53 15.37
C THR A 51 2.70 16.30 14.21
N CYS A 52 2.36 15.63 13.11
CA CYS A 52 1.77 16.25 11.93
C CYS A 52 0.42 16.94 12.25
N PRO A 53 0.20 18.19 11.80
CA PRO A 53 -1.07 18.89 12.02
C PRO A 53 -2.25 18.24 11.27
N ILE A 54 -1.98 17.51 10.18
CA ILE A 54 -3.00 16.78 9.41
C ILE A 54 -3.35 15.47 10.10
N SER A 55 -4.63 15.28 10.38
CA SER A 55 -5.14 14.15 11.16
C SER A 55 -4.84 12.78 10.52
N GLU A 56 -4.84 12.72 9.19
CA GLU A 56 -4.61 11.54 8.37
C GLU A 56 -3.18 11.04 8.51
N PHE A 57 -2.20 11.95 8.51
CA PHE A 57 -0.80 11.59 8.71
C PHE A 57 -0.50 11.21 10.15
N ARG A 58 -1.15 11.87 11.12
CA ARG A 58 -1.09 11.44 12.51
C ARG A 58 -1.62 10.02 12.69
N ARG A 59 -2.76 9.71 12.08
CA ARG A 59 -3.35 8.36 12.08
C ARG A 59 -2.46 7.35 11.36
N LEU A 60 -1.85 7.73 10.24
CA LEU A 60 -0.87 6.91 9.53
C LEU A 60 0.35 6.61 10.42
N GLY A 61 0.91 7.63 11.07
CA GLY A 61 2.02 7.49 12.03
C GLY A 61 1.67 6.53 13.16
N ASN A 62 0.49 6.68 13.78
CA ASN A 62 0.00 5.76 14.81
C ASN A 62 -0.12 4.32 14.30
N THR A 63 -0.64 4.14 13.09
CA THR A 63 -0.75 2.81 12.46
C THR A 63 0.63 2.21 12.24
N LEU A 64 1.56 2.94 11.64
CA LEU A 64 2.92 2.45 11.40
C LEU A 64 3.68 2.15 12.69
N THR A 65 3.48 2.95 13.74
CA THR A 65 4.04 2.69 15.08
C THR A 65 3.45 1.42 15.70
N GLN A 66 2.14 1.19 15.59
CA GLN A 66 1.50 -0.06 16.04
C GLN A 66 2.09 -1.29 15.33
N TRP A 67 2.45 -1.14 14.05
CA TRP A 67 3.05 -2.19 13.22
C TRP A 67 4.57 -2.07 13.09
N LYS A 68 5.25 -1.36 14.02
CA LYS A 68 6.68 -0.99 13.89
C LYS A 68 7.56 -2.20 13.61
N ALA A 69 7.33 -3.34 14.26
CA ALA A 69 8.13 -4.54 14.03
C ALA A 69 8.08 -5.03 12.57
N ALA A 70 6.88 -5.09 11.98
CA ALA A 70 6.69 -5.52 10.60
C ALA A 70 7.16 -4.46 9.59
N PHE A 71 6.98 -3.18 9.92
CA PHE A 71 7.46 -2.07 9.09
C PHE A 71 9.00 -2.04 9.05
N MET A 72 9.66 -2.16 10.21
CA MET A 72 11.11 -2.16 10.32
C MET A 72 11.73 -3.43 9.73
N SER A 73 11.02 -4.57 9.72
CA SER A 73 11.56 -5.81 9.12
C SER A 73 11.84 -5.67 7.63
N TYR A 74 11.10 -4.84 6.91
CA TYR A 74 11.39 -4.50 5.51
C TYR A 74 12.77 -3.85 5.37
N LEU A 75 13.13 -2.99 6.33
CA LEU A 75 14.37 -2.21 6.36
C LEU A 75 15.55 -2.98 6.94
N SER A 76 15.33 -4.18 7.49
CA SER A 76 16.39 -5.03 8.05
C SER A 76 16.59 -6.35 7.30
N THR A 77 15.69 -6.69 6.37
CA THR A 77 15.77 -7.92 5.55
C THR A 77 16.24 -7.54 4.14
N VAL A 78 16.89 -8.47 3.41
CA VAL A 78 17.28 -8.30 2.00
C VAL A 78 16.04 -7.94 1.17
N GLN A 79 15.78 -6.63 0.99
CA GLN A 79 14.68 -5.99 0.24
C GLN A 79 13.48 -6.92 -0.04
N SER A 80 12.68 -7.19 0.98
CA SER A 80 11.45 -7.97 0.83
C SER A 80 10.46 -7.20 -0.04
N ASN A 81 10.30 -7.58 -1.30
CA ASN A 81 9.34 -6.91 -2.19
C ASN A 81 7.93 -7.50 -2.03
N SER A 82 6.90 -6.69 -2.29
CA SER A 82 5.51 -7.17 -2.34
C SER A 82 5.20 -7.95 -3.62
N GLY A 83 6.20 -8.26 -4.47
CA GLY A 83 6.04 -8.90 -5.76
C GLY A 83 5.39 -10.28 -5.66
N GLY A 84 5.83 -11.12 -4.72
CA GLY A 84 5.22 -12.43 -4.49
C GLY A 84 3.74 -12.34 -4.08
N THR A 85 3.43 -11.49 -3.10
CA THR A 85 2.04 -11.24 -2.67
C THR A 85 1.19 -10.65 -3.79
N ASN A 86 1.72 -9.71 -4.57
CA ASN A 86 1.03 -9.09 -5.69
C ASN A 86 0.82 -10.07 -6.85
N ALA A 87 1.76 -11.00 -7.09
CA ALA A 87 1.61 -12.05 -8.08
C ALA A 87 0.43 -12.99 -7.77
N VAL A 88 0.12 -13.20 -6.48
CA VAL A 88 -1.06 -13.98 -6.04
C VAL A 88 -2.34 -13.14 -6.03
N ASN A 89 -2.29 -11.91 -5.51
CA ASN A 89 -3.48 -11.08 -5.35
C ASN A 89 -4.03 -10.56 -6.69
N ARG A 90 -3.17 -10.30 -7.67
CA ARG A 90 -3.57 -9.72 -8.96
C ARG A 90 -4.46 -10.66 -9.78
N PRO A 91 -4.18 -11.98 -9.90
CA PRO A 91 -5.14 -12.95 -10.44
C PRO A 91 -6.47 -12.96 -9.66
N ILE A 92 -6.45 -12.95 -8.32
CA ILE A 92 -7.67 -12.97 -7.49
C ILE A 92 -8.57 -11.75 -7.78
N VAL A 93 -7.98 -10.55 -7.83
CA VAL A 93 -8.72 -9.32 -8.14
C VAL A 93 -9.27 -9.34 -9.57
N LEU A 94 -8.47 -9.81 -10.53
CA LEU A 94 -8.91 -10.00 -11.91
C LEU A 94 -10.10 -10.98 -11.99
N HIS A 95 -10.05 -12.09 -11.25
CA HIS A 95 -11.15 -13.07 -11.21
C HIS A 95 -12.40 -12.48 -10.60
N ARG A 96 -12.30 -11.72 -9.49
CA ARG A 96 -13.48 -11.05 -8.92
C ARG A 96 -14.14 -10.11 -9.93
N ARG A 97 -13.36 -9.46 -10.79
CA ARG A 97 -13.89 -8.61 -11.86
C ARG A 97 -14.57 -9.42 -12.96
N VAL A 98 -13.93 -10.47 -13.47
CA VAL A 98 -14.45 -11.28 -14.58
C VAL A 98 -15.62 -12.17 -14.15
N ALA A 99 -15.57 -12.71 -12.93
CA ALA A 99 -16.59 -13.59 -12.38
C ALA A 99 -17.79 -12.85 -11.78
N ARG A 100 -17.83 -11.51 -11.86
CA ARG A 100 -18.97 -10.73 -11.39
C ARG A 100 -20.22 -11.14 -12.17
N GLY A 101 -21.23 -11.65 -11.47
CA GLY A 101 -22.49 -12.12 -12.07
C GLY A 101 -22.60 -13.64 -12.25
N PHE A 102 -21.55 -14.41 -11.95
CA PHE A 102 -21.68 -15.87 -11.82
C PHE A 102 -22.62 -16.21 -10.66
N ARG A 103 -23.59 -17.08 -10.93
CA ARG A 103 -24.55 -17.57 -9.93
C ARG A 103 -24.41 -19.07 -9.62
N ASN A 104 -23.53 -19.76 -10.34
CA ASN A 104 -23.26 -21.19 -10.19
C ASN A 104 -21.83 -21.39 -9.66
N CYS A 105 -21.70 -22.07 -8.52
CA CYS A 105 -20.44 -22.29 -7.82
C CYS A 105 -19.48 -23.21 -8.58
N ASP A 106 -19.98 -24.20 -9.32
CA ASP A 106 -19.14 -25.15 -10.08
C ASP A 106 -18.45 -24.43 -11.25
N ASN A 107 -19.21 -23.62 -11.99
CA ASN A 107 -18.67 -22.79 -13.07
C ASN A 107 -17.66 -21.76 -12.55
N TYR A 108 -17.94 -21.17 -11.37
CA TYR A 108 -17.02 -20.26 -10.70
C TYR A 108 -15.70 -20.95 -10.32
N ARG A 109 -15.78 -22.15 -9.74
CA ARG A 109 -14.62 -22.95 -9.34
C ARG A 109 -13.75 -23.35 -10.52
N LEU A 110 -14.35 -23.83 -11.63
CA LEU A 110 -13.60 -24.19 -12.84
C LEU A 110 -12.87 -22.98 -13.43
N HIS A 111 -13.51 -21.81 -13.44
CA HIS A 111 -12.91 -20.59 -13.95
C HIS A 111 -11.74 -20.08 -13.08
N ILE A 112 -11.82 -20.22 -11.75
CA ILE A 112 -10.68 -19.96 -10.86
C ILE A 112 -9.52 -20.90 -11.18
N LEU A 113 -9.78 -22.21 -11.31
CA LEU A 113 -8.74 -23.19 -11.60
C LEU A 113 -8.07 -22.94 -12.95
N LEU A 114 -8.83 -22.50 -13.97
CA LEU A 114 -8.29 -22.16 -15.28
C LEU A 114 -7.27 -21.01 -15.20
N ILE A 115 -7.62 -19.92 -14.53
CA ILE A 115 -6.77 -18.71 -14.56
C ILE A 115 -5.65 -18.76 -13.51
N ALA A 116 -5.86 -19.43 -12.38
CA ALA A 116 -4.80 -19.68 -11.40
C ALA A 116 -3.79 -20.77 -11.85
N GLY A 117 -3.98 -21.37 -13.03
CA GLY A 117 -3.10 -22.42 -13.56
C GLY A 117 -3.28 -23.80 -12.90
N GLY A 118 -4.39 -24.02 -12.18
CA GLY A 118 -4.72 -25.29 -11.53
C GLY A 118 -5.38 -26.32 -12.44
N LEU A 119 -5.81 -25.93 -13.66
CA LEU A 119 -6.20 -26.87 -14.70
C LEU A 119 -4.98 -27.17 -15.58
N ASN A 120 -4.41 -28.37 -15.43
CA ASN A 120 -3.49 -28.89 -16.43
C ASN A 120 -4.33 -29.37 -17.63
N PRO A 121 -4.18 -28.79 -18.84
CA PRO A 121 -4.77 -29.41 -20.02
C PRO A 121 -4.15 -30.81 -20.19
N PRO A 122 -4.90 -31.80 -20.70
CA PRO A 122 -4.30 -33.07 -21.08
C PRO A 122 -3.13 -32.77 -22.02
N GLN A 123 -1.94 -33.24 -21.64
CA GLN A 123 -0.78 -33.18 -22.52
C GLN A 123 -1.10 -34.06 -23.72
N ILE A 124 -1.49 -33.43 -24.83
CA ILE A 124 -1.68 -34.12 -26.09
C ILE A 124 -0.27 -34.46 -26.56
N GLY A 125 0.13 -35.72 -26.36
CA GLY A 125 1.36 -36.30 -26.90
C GLY A 125 1.21 -36.68 -28.36
#